data_AF-A0A935ZU50-F1
#
_entry.id   AF-A0A935ZU50-F1
#
_cell.length_a   1.000
_cell.length_b   1.000
_cell.length_c   1.000
_cell.angle_alpha   90.00
_cell.angle_beta   90.00
_cell.angle_gamma   90.00
#
_symmetry.space_group_name_H-M   'P 1'
#
loop_
_entity.id
_entity.type
_entity.pdbx_description
1 polymer ?
#
loop_
_entity_poly.entity_id
_entity_poly.type
_entity_poly.pdbx_seq_one_letter_code
_entity_poly.pdbx_strand_id
1 'polypeptide(L)'
;MIEAILRAEPEALRRLAASHRESWQCLAQHMASSDACPPGLVHAMLAIDDPRGWEQRLFSAFMGLNPDEGMAAHYDFRRWLGAGIISASSPSDIVSLRVRLTALLAEVDAGAASRTAVLVADLHAAGDAEAYRELEGRALLLLARRLGEADDHEGAIAAAGRAQALFTALGDATWSAQAVRMHGAALLRMRKIDDALAVLDSVAHAPSAGFASEGALRGVGAIQNPDGTYCAEKQLDATDAALEHAAAIAVWATADDPNWIAALARIADVTGHPECAARSQRADTTR
;
A
#
# COMPACT_ATOMS: atom_id res chain seq x y z
N MET A 1 -26.64 -22.80 -10.78
CA MET A 1 -25.19 -22.56 -10.70
C MET A 1 -24.85 -21.67 -9.51
N ILE A 2 -25.40 -20.45 -9.41
CA ILE A 2 -25.09 -19.54 -8.29
C ILE A 2 -25.37 -20.15 -6.90
N GLU A 3 -26.50 -20.85 -6.71
CA GLU A 3 -26.81 -21.50 -5.43
C GLU A 3 -25.75 -22.53 -5.01
N ALA A 4 -25.22 -23.31 -5.97
CA ALA A 4 -24.16 -24.28 -5.72
C ALA A 4 -22.84 -23.60 -5.34
N ILE A 5 -22.53 -22.45 -5.93
CA ILE A 5 -21.39 -21.61 -5.55
C ILE A 5 -21.59 -21.09 -4.12
N LEU A 6 -22.74 -20.49 -3.81
CA LEU A 6 -23.02 -19.89 -2.50
C LEU A 6 -23.09 -20.92 -1.37
N ARG A 7 -23.45 -22.16 -1.68
CA ARG A 7 -23.40 -23.31 -0.75
C ARG A 7 -22.02 -23.98 -0.68
N ALA A 8 -21.01 -23.43 -1.36
CA ALA A 8 -19.66 -23.96 -1.40
C ALA A 8 -19.58 -25.43 -1.87
N GLU A 9 -20.41 -25.80 -2.87
CA GLU A 9 -20.38 -27.16 -3.42
C GLU A 9 -19.03 -27.47 -4.10
N PRO A 10 -18.40 -28.63 -3.84
CA PRO A 10 -17.03 -28.90 -4.30
C PRO A 10 -16.81 -28.79 -5.81
N GLU A 11 -17.79 -29.19 -6.63
CA GLU A 11 -17.71 -29.07 -8.09
C GLU A 11 -17.77 -27.60 -8.55
N ALA A 12 -18.63 -26.79 -7.92
CA ALA A 12 -18.74 -25.37 -8.25
C ALA A 12 -17.45 -24.61 -7.89
N LEU A 13 -16.87 -24.92 -6.73
CA LEU A 13 -15.59 -24.35 -6.31
C LEU A 13 -14.43 -24.79 -7.20
N ARG A 14 -14.38 -26.07 -7.63
CA ARG A 14 -13.37 -26.55 -8.59
C ARG A 14 -13.44 -25.79 -9.91
N ARG A 15 -14.65 -25.47 -10.40
CA ARG A 15 -14.82 -24.66 -11.62
C ARG A 15 -14.33 -23.23 -11.44
N LEU A 16 -14.65 -22.58 -10.33
CA LEU A 16 -14.12 -21.24 -10.03
C LEU A 16 -12.58 -21.26 -9.91
N ALA A 17 -12.04 -22.26 -9.21
CA ALA A 17 -10.60 -22.44 -9.08
C ALA A 17 -9.92 -22.64 -10.45
N ALA A 18 -10.56 -23.35 -11.38
CA ALA A 18 -10.09 -23.52 -12.76
C ALA A 18 -10.34 -22.31 -13.67
N SER A 19 -10.71 -21.14 -13.11
CA SER A 19 -11.01 -19.91 -13.86
C SER A 19 -12.11 -20.10 -14.90
N HIS A 20 -13.07 -20.99 -14.64
CA HIS A 20 -14.16 -21.27 -15.57
C HIS A 20 -15.07 -20.04 -15.75
N ARG A 21 -15.07 -19.47 -16.97
CA ARG A 21 -15.70 -18.18 -17.27
C ARG A 21 -17.16 -18.10 -16.86
N GLU A 22 -17.98 -19.08 -17.21
CA GLU A 22 -19.43 -19.05 -16.92
C GLU A 22 -19.71 -19.04 -15.41
N SER A 23 -18.87 -19.71 -14.62
CA SER A 23 -19.01 -19.73 -13.16
C SER A 23 -18.68 -18.37 -12.56
N TRP A 24 -17.61 -17.72 -13.06
CA TRP A 24 -17.22 -16.38 -12.64
C TRP A 24 -18.21 -15.30 -13.07
N GLN A 25 -18.78 -15.38 -14.27
CA GLN A 25 -19.84 -14.46 -14.71
C GLN A 25 -21.10 -14.60 -13.85
N CYS A 26 -21.48 -15.84 -13.52
CA CYS A 26 -22.61 -16.10 -12.63
C CYS A 26 -22.38 -15.52 -11.23
N LEU A 27 -21.16 -15.64 -10.70
CA LEU A 27 -20.77 -15.03 -9.43
C LEU A 27 -20.75 -13.50 -9.51
N ALA A 28 -20.17 -12.91 -10.56
CA ALA A 28 -20.09 -11.46 -10.76
C ALA A 28 -21.46 -10.79 -10.76
N GLN A 29 -22.45 -11.39 -11.43
CA GLN A 29 -23.83 -10.90 -11.42
C GLN A 29 -24.44 -10.89 -10.02
N HIS A 30 -24.12 -11.90 -9.20
CA HIS A 30 -24.59 -11.95 -7.81
C HIS A 30 -23.93 -10.88 -6.93
N MET A 31 -22.61 -10.69 -7.07
CA MET A 31 -21.83 -9.73 -6.27
C MET A 31 -22.34 -8.29 -6.44
N ALA A 32 -22.84 -7.93 -7.62
CA ALA A 32 -23.46 -6.62 -7.85
C ALA A 32 -24.70 -6.34 -6.98
N SER A 33 -25.35 -7.39 -6.45
CA SER A 33 -26.56 -7.33 -5.63
C SER A 33 -26.35 -7.75 -4.17
N SER A 34 -25.11 -8.03 -3.77
CA SER A 34 -24.76 -8.62 -2.47
C SER A 34 -23.66 -7.82 -1.79
N ASP A 35 -23.80 -7.59 -0.48
CA ASP A 35 -22.86 -6.76 0.27
C ASP A 35 -21.62 -7.53 0.74
N ALA A 36 -21.73 -8.84 0.98
CA ALA A 36 -20.65 -9.64 1.53
C ALA A 36 -20.71 -11.11 1.10
N CYS A 37 -19.53 -11.73 0.98
CA CYS A 37 -19.41 -13.17 0.74
C CYS A 37 -19.93 -13.99 1.93
N PRO A 38 -20.81 -14.98 1.72
CA PRO A 38 -21.30 -15.83 2.80
C PRO A 38 -20.16 -16.52 3.56
N PRO A 39 -20.21 -16.63 4.90
CA PRO A 39 -19.12 -17.20 5.70
C PRO A 39 -18.69 -18.61 5.26
N GLY A 40 -19.66 -19.48 4.93
CA GLY A 40 -19.37 -20.83 4.45
C GLY A 40 -18.57 -20.83 3.13
N LEU A 41 -18.86 -19.89 2.23
CA LEU A 41 -18.13 -19.72 0.99
C LEU A 41 -16.74 -19.10 1.23
N VAL A 42 -16.62 -18.11 2.13
CA VAL A 42 -15.33 -17.55 2.55
C VAL A 42 -14.39 -18.66 3.03
N HIS A 43 -14.82 -19.49 3.98
CA HIS A 43 -13.98 -20.58 4.50
C HIS A 43 -13.59 -21.57 3.41
N ALA A 44 -14.51 -21.94 2.52
CA ALA A 44 -14.23 -22.89 1.46
C ALA A 44 -13.27 -22.31 0.41
N MET A 45 -13.37 -21.02 0.10
CA MET A 45 -12.44 -20.33 -0.79
C MET A 45 -11.04 -20.23 -0.17
N LEU A 46 -10.95 -19.80 1.09
CA LEU A 46 -9.67 -19.67 1.82
C LEU A 46 -8.97 -21.02 2.07
N ALA A 47 -9.72 -22.13 2.08
CA ALA A 47 -9.15 -23.47 2.14
C ALA A 47 -8.47 -23.92 0.84
N ILE A 48 -8.77 -23.27 -0.29
CA ILE A 48 -8.21 -23.58 -1.61
C ILE A 48 -7.08 -22.62 -1.95
N ASP A 49 -7.28 -21.32 -1.71
CA ASP A 49 -6.35 -20.27 -2.12
C ASP A 49 -6.52 -19.00 -1.28
N ASP A 50 -5.51 -18.14 -1.27
CA ASP A 50 -5.59 -16.85 -0.61
C ASP A 50 -6.46 -15.84 -1.41
N PRO A 51 -6.87 -14.70 -0.82
CA PRO A 51 -7.70 -13.72 -1.52
C PRO A 51 -7.12 -13.24 -2.85
N ARG A 52 -5.79 -13.18 -2.99
CA ARG A 52 -5.13 -12.74 -4.22
C ARG A 52 -5.14 -13.82 -5.29
N GLY A 53 -4.92 -15.07 -4.90
CA GLY A 53 -5.07 -16.20 -5.81
C GLY A 53 -6.46 -16.21 -6.44
N TRP A 54 -7.49 -15.91 -5.65
CA TRP A 54 -8.85 -15.74 -6.18
C TRP A 54 -9.04 -14.54 -7.08
N GLU A 55 -8.48 -13.38 -6.73
CA GLU A 55 -8.45 -12.19 -7.60
C GLU A 55 -7.79 -12.50 -8.96
N GLN A 56 -6.67 -13.23 -8.98
CA GLN A 56 -5.97 -13.64 -10.20
C GLN A 56 -6.78 -14.61 -11.06
N ARG A 57 -7.50 -15.55 -10.43
CA ARG A 57 -8.39 -16.50 -11.13
C ARG A 57 -9.58 -15.80 -11.75
N LEU A 58 -10.19 -14.85 -11.04
CA LEU A 58 -11.21 -13.97 -11.59
C LEU A 58 -10.66 -13.21 -12.80
N PHE A 59 -9.53 -12.52 -12.64
CA PHE A 59 -8.92 -11.77 -13.72
C PHE A 59 -8.67 -12.65 -14.95
N SER A 60 -8.13 -13.85 -14.75
CA SER A 60 -7.89 -14.84 -15.80
C SER A 60 -9.17 -15.28 -16.52
N ALA A 61 -10.29 -15.41 -15.80
CA ALA A 61 -11.58 -15.78 -16.39
C ALA A 61 -12.16 -14.68 -17.31
N PHE A 62 -11.83 -13.42 -17.01
CA PHE A 62 -12.24 -12.24 -17.78
C PHE A 62 -11.20 -11.77 -18.81
N MET A 63 -10.02 -12.39 -18.88
CA MET A 63 -9.03 -12.10 -19.92
C MET A 63 -9.62 -12.24 -21.33
N GLY A 64 -9.39 -11.22 -22.17
CA GLY A 64 -9.88 -11.17 -23.55
C GLY A 64 -11.34 -10.70 -23.70
N LEU A 65 -12.00 -10.27 -22.61
CA LEU A 65 -13.29 -9.58 -22.66
C LEU A 65 -13.12 -8.06 -22.64
N ASN A 66 -14.23 -7.32 -22.58
CA ASN A 66 -14.22 -5.89 -22.36
C ASN A 66 -13.43 -5.56 -21.08
N PRO A 67 -12.32 -4.79 -21.16
CA PRO A 67 -11.52 -4.43 -20.00
C PRO A 67 -12.33 -3.80 -18.87
N ASP A 68 -13.36 -3.01 -19.20
CA ASP A 68 -14.20 -2.33 -18.21
C ASP A 68 -15.02 -3.33 -17.38
N GLU A 69 -15.53 -4.39 -18.01
CA GLU A 69 -16.29 -5.45 -17.32
C GLU A 69 -15.39 -6.26 -16.39
N GLY A 70 -14.17 -6.59 -16.85
CA GLY A 70 -13.19 -7.31 -16.03
C GLY A 70 -12.75 -6.49 -14.82
N MET A 71 -12.50 -5.19 -15.01
CA MET A 71 -12.14 -4.28 -13.91
C MET A 71 -13.28 -4.08 -12.92
N ALA A 72 -14.51 -3.90 -13.39
CA ALA A 72 -15.69 -3.78 -12.53
C ALA A 72 -15.88 -5.04 -11.67
N ALA A 73 -15.84 -6.23 -12.30
CA ALA A 73 -15.95 -7.50 -11.60
C ALA A 73 -14.84 -7.68 -10.55
N HIS A 74 -13.61 -7.23 -10.87
CA HIS A 74 -12.47 -7.26 -9.95
C HIS A 74 -12.68 -6.39 -8.71
N TYR A 75 -13.16 -5.15 -8.89
CA TYR A 75 -13.47 -4.27 -7.76
C TYR A 75 -14.61 -4.82 -6.89
N ASP A 76 -15.69 -5.29 -7.53
CA ASP A 76 -16.84 -5.87 -6.83
C ASP A 76 -16.44 -7.12 -6.05
N PHE A 77 -15.61 -7.98 -6.64
CA PHE A 77 -15.09 -9.17 -5.99
C PHE A 77 -14.26 -8.84 -4.75
N ARG A 78 -13.32 -7.90 -4.88
CA ARG A 78 -12.48 -7.49 -3.74
C ARG A 78 -13.31 -6.92 -2.61
N ARG A 79 -14.29 -6.06 -2.91
CA ARG A 79 -15.23 -5.49 -1.93
C ARG A 79 -16.03 -6.60 -1.24
N TRP A 80 -16.66 -7.46 -2.04
CA TRP A 80 -17.57 -8.50 -1.58
C TRP A 80 -16.87 -9.61 -0.77
N LEU A 81 -15.74 -10.13 -1.27
CA LEU A 81 -14.95 -11.12 -0.56
C LEU A 81 -14.31 -10.52 0.70
N GLY A 82 -13.78 -9.30 0.60
CA GLY A 82 -13.17 -8.61 1.74
C GLY A 82 -14.15 -8.40 2.90
N ALA A 83 -15.38 -7.93 2.60
CA ALA A 83 -16.44 -7.80 3.60
C ALA A 83 -16.80 -9.16 4.22
N GLY A 84 -16.88 -10.22 3.40
CA GLY A 84 -17.11 -11.58 3.88
C GLY A 84 -16.02 -12.05 4.85
N ILE A 85 -14.74 -11.88 4.50
CA ILE A 85 -13.60 -12.24 5.35
C ILE A 85 -13.64 -11.50 6.68
N ILE A 86 -13.86 -10.18 6.67
CA ILE A 86 -13.93 -9.37 7.89
C ILE A 86 -15.07 -9.86 8.80
N SER A 87 -16.20 -10.27 8.22
CA SER A 87 -17.36 -10.75 8.98
C SER A 87 -17.21 -12.19 9.53
N ALA A 88 -16.48 -13.05 8.82
CA ALA A 88 -16.40 -14.49 9.11
C ALA A 88 -15.16 -14.87 9.94
N SER A 89 -14.10 -14.05 9.91
CA SER A 89 -12.85 -14.32 10.60
C SER A 89 -12.78 -13.64 11.98
N SER A 90 -11.92 -14.18 12.86
CA SER A 90 -11.55 -13.47 14.09
C SER A 90 -10.96 -12.09 13.76
N PRO A 91 -11.23 -11.04 14.56
CA PRO A 91 -10.59 -9.73 14.38
C PRO A 91 -9.06 -9.77 14.42
N SER A 92 -8.49 -10.77 15.10
CA SER A 92 -7.05 -11.02 15.22
C SER A 92 -6.47 -11.93 14.13
N ASP A 93 -7.30 -12.44 13.22
CA ASP A 93 -6.83 -13.30 12.13
C ASP A 93 -5.99 -12.49 11.12
N ILE A 94 -4.83 -13.02 10.75
CA ILE A 94 -3.87 -12.32 9.88
C ILE A 94 -4.46 -12.01 8.49
N VAL A 95 -5.32 -12.87 7.95
CA VAL A 95 -5.96 -12.65 6.64
C VAL A 95 -6.96 -11.50 6.77
N SER A 96 -7.79 -11.52 7.82
CA SER A 96 -8.71 -10.41 8.14
C SER A 96 -7.98 -9.07 8.30
N LEU A 97 -6.90 -9.04 9.09
CA LEU A 97 -6.11 -7.82 9.31
C LEU A 97 -5.47 -7.30 8.01
N ARG A 98 -5.02 -8.20 7.12
CA ARG A 98 -4.46 -7.84 5.81
C ARG A 98 -5.51 -7.26 4.87
N VAL A 99 -6.72 -7.82 4.87
CA VAL A 99 -7.86 -7.29 4.11
C VAL A 99 -8.22 -5.90 4.63
N ARG A 100 -8.27 -5.71 5.96
CA ARG A 100 -8.52 -4.40 6.58
C ARG A 100 -7.46 -3.38 6.19
N LEU A 101 -6.17 -3.74 6.22
CA LEU A 101 -5.11 -2.84 5.74
C LEU A 101 -5.36 -2.43 4.28
N THR A 102 -5.64 -3.41 3.42
CA THR A 102 -5.85 -3.17 1.98
C THR A 102 -7.04 -2.23 1.73
N ALA A 103 -8.13 -2.37 2.49
CA ALA A 103 -9.27 -1.46 2.42
C ALA A 103 -8.89 -0.01 2.80
N LEU A 104 -8.14 0.16 3.89
CA LEU A 104 -7.70 1.49 4.36
C LEU A 104 -6.74 2.21 3.39
N LEU A 105 -6.07 1.48 2.49
CA LEU A 105 -5.24 2.11 1.45
C LEU A 105 -6.07 2.93 0.47
N ALA A 106 -7.33 2.54 0.23
CA ALA A 106 -8.24 3.25 -0.66
C ALA A 106 -8.99 4.41 0.01
N GLU A 107 -9.01 4.46 1.34
CA GLU A 107 -9.76 5.47 2.10
C GLU A 107 -8.96 6.76 2.28
N VAL A 108 -9.53 7.91 1.92
CA VAL A 108 -8.86 9.23 2.00
C VAL A 108 -9.67 10.28 2.78
N ASP A 109 -10.71 9.86 3.51
CA ASP A 109 -11.54 10.76 4.31
C ASP A 109 -10.91 11.09 5.67
N ALA A 110 -11.48 12.09 6.36
CA ALA A 110 -11.02 12.57 7.66
C ALA A 110 -10.94 11.49 8.76
N GLY A 111 -11.68 10.38 8.63
CA GLY A 111 -11.65 9.27 9.57
C GLY A 111 -10.56 8.22 9.28
N ALA A 112 -9.86 8.30 8.15
CA ALA A 112 -8.90 7.28 7.72
C ALA A 112 -7.73 7.14 8.71
N ALA A 113 -7.25 8.24 9.29
CA ALA A 113 -6.19 8.22 10.31
C ALA A 113 -6.62 7.43 11.55
N SER A 114 -7.81 7.72 12.10
CA SER A 114 -8.34 7.03 13.27
C SER A 114 -8.56 5.54 13.02
N ARG A 115 -9.12 5.16 11.87
CA ARG A 115 -9.32 3.74 11.52
C ARG A 115 -7.99 3.01 11.31
N THR A 116 -6.98 3.67 10.76
CA THR A 116 -5.62 3.11 10.63
C THR A 116 -4.96 2.93 12.00
N ALA A 117 -5.14 3.87 12.93
CA ALA A 117 -4.63 3.74 14.29
C ALA A 117 -5.26 2.55 15.04
N VAL A 118 -6.57 2.31 14.85
CA VAL A 118 -7.23 1.11 15.39
C VAL A 118 -6.63 -0.17 14.80
N LEU A 119 -6.40 -0.21 13.49
CA LEU A 119 -5.77 -1.38 12.86
C LEU A 119 -4.35 -1.64 13.41
N VAL A 120 -3.54 -0.60 13.61
CA VAL A 120 -2.21 -0.72 14.24
C VAL A 120 -2.32 -1.32 15.64
N ALA A 121 -3.29 -0.87 16.45
CA ALA A 121 -3.51 -1.42 17.79
C ALA A 121 -3.94 -2.89 17.75
N ASP A 122 -4.82 -3.26 16.82
CA ASP A 122 -5.26 -4.65 16.65
C ASP A 122 -4.10 -5.56 16.18
N LEU A 123 -3.26 -5.08 15.28
CA LEU A 123 -2.06 -5.79 14.81
C LEU A 123 -1.07 -6.03 15.94
N HIS A 124 -0.83 -5.00 16.76
CA HIS A 124 0.02 -5.10 17.93
C HIS A 124 -0.52 -6.11 18.95
N ALA A 125 -1.85 -6.14 19.16
CA ALA A 125 -2.49 -7.07 20.09
C ALA A 125 -2.56 -8.52 19.57
N ALA A 126 -2.57 -8.72 18.24
CA ALA A 126 -2.72 -10.04 17.63
C ALA A 126 -1.48 -10.94 17.78
N GLY A 127 -0.28 -10.36 17.99
CA GLY A 127 0.90 -11.09 18.46
C GLY A 127 2.21 -10.71 17.77
N ASP A 128 3.29 -11.37 18.20
CA ASP A 128 4.67 -11.02 17.82
C ASP A 128 5.26 -11.82 16.66
N ALA A 129 4.48 -12.73 16.06
CA ALA A 129 4.97 -13.50 14.92
C ALA A 129 5.34 -12.55 13.78
N GLU A 130 6.37 -12.92 13.01
CA GLU A 130 6.97 -12.07 11.97
C GLU A 130 5.93 -11.47 11.01
N ALA A 131 4.95 -12.26 10.57
CA ALA A 131 3.88 -11.81 9.69
C ALA A 131 2.99 -10.69 10.30
N TYR A 132 2.74 -10.72 11.62
CA TYR A 132 1.98 -9.65 12.29
C TYR A 132 2.85 -8.40 12.43
N ARG A 133 4.11 -8.55 12.80
CA ARG A 133 5.05 -7.42 12.89
C ARG A 133 5.21 -6.74 11.54
N GLU A 134 5.46 -7.49 10.47
CA GLU A 134 5.58 -6.95 9.11
C GLU A 134 4.32 -6.15 8.73
N LEU A 135 3.14 -6.70 9.02
CA LEU A 135 1.87 -6.04 8.73
C LEU A 135 1.63 -4.80 9.62
N GLU A 136 2.03 -4.83 10.89
CA GLU A 136 2.03 -3.66 11.80
C GLU A 136 2.93 -2.55 11.25
N GLY A 137 4.15 -2.88 10.82
CA GLY A 137 5.08 -1.91 10.21
C GLY A 137 4.46 -1.21 9.01
N ARG A 138 3.78 -1.96 8.13
CA ARG A 138 3.08 -1.39 6.96
C ARG A 138 1.90 -0.52 7.38
N ALA A 139 1.13 -0.94 8.38
CA ALA A 139 0.02 -0.14 8.91
C ALA A 139 0.51 1.15 9.59
N LEU A 140 1.66 1.12 10.27
CA LEU A 140 2.31 2.30 10.86
C LEU A 140 2.78 3.29 9.79
N LEU A 141 3.30 2.82 8.65
CA LEU A 141 3.62 3.71 7.52
C LEU A 141 2.38 4.37 6.93
N LEU A 142 1.28 3.62 6.79
CA LEU A 142 0.00 4.19 6.37
C LEU A 142 -0.48 5.24 7.38
N LEU A 143 -0.41 4.93 8.68
CA LEU A 143 -0.79 5.85 9.74
C LEU A 143 0.04 7.13 9.69
N ALA A 144 1.37 7.01 9.55
CA ALA A 144 2.26 8.16 9.42
C ALA A 144 1.85 9.08 8.27
N ARG A 145 1.52 8.49 7.11
CA ARG A 145 0.98 9.23 5.97
C ARG A 145 -0.33 9.94 6.29
N ARG A 146 -1.31 9.25 6.89
CA ARG A 146 -2.62 9.82 7.22
C ARG A 146 -2.54 10.96 8.25
N LEU A 147 -1.67 10.81 9.25
CA LEU A 147 -1.43 11.86 10.24
C LEU A 147 -0.76 13.08 9.59
N GLY A 148 0.20 12.86 8.68
CA GLY A 148 0.81 13.93 7.90
C GLY A 148 -0.18 14.64 6.96
N GLU A 149 -1.13 13.92 6.36
CA GLU A 149 -2.24 14.46 5.56
C GLU A 149 -3.22 15.30 6.41
N ALA A 150 -3.35 14.99 7.70
CA ALA A 150 -4.18 15.70 8.67
C ALA A 150 -3.42 16.77 9.48
N ASP A 151 -2.23 17.16 9.04
CA ASP A 151 -1.32 18.11 9.70
C ASP A 151 -0.86 17.72 11.13
N ASP A 152 -1.05 16.47 11.54
CA ASP A 152 -0.45 15.90 12.76
C ASP A 152 0.96 15.36 12.46
N HIS A 153 1.91 16.27 12.31
CA HIS A 153 3.29 15.93 11.95
C HIS A 153 4.05 15.23 13.08
N GLU A 154 3.73 15.53 14.35
CA GLU A 154 4.35 14.85 15.50
C GLU A 154 3.89 13.38 15.59
N GLY A 155 2.59 13.14 15.39
CA GLY A 155 2.04 11.78 15.29
C GLY A 155 2.63 11.03 14.09
N ALA A 156 2.81 11.70 12.95
CA ALA A 156 3.44 11.10 11.77
C ALA A 156 4.89 10.66 12.04
N ILE A 157 5.68 11.49 12.71
CA ILE A 157 7.06 11.16 13.13
C ILE A 157 7.06 9.95 14.08
N ALA A 158 6.17 9.94 15.08
CA ALA A 158 6.09 8.84 16.04
C ALA A 158 5.72 7.51 15.38
N ALA A 159 4.75 7.52 14.46
CA ALA A 159 4.34 6.34 13.70
C ALA A 159 5.47 5.84 12.79
N ALA A 160 6.15 6.75 12.07
CA ALA A 160 7.29 6.40 11.23
C ALA A 160 8.47 5.82 12.04
N GLY A 161 8.79 6.39 13.20
CA GLY A 161 9.84 5.87 14.08
C GLY A 161 9.53 4.46 14.60
N ARG A 162 8.27 4.18 14.97
CA ARG A 162 7.84 2.82 15.33
C ARG A 162 7.97 1.85 14.16
N ALA A 163 7.57 2.24 12.95
CA ALA A 163 7.71 1.42 11.76
C ALA A 163 9.18 1.09 11.48
N GLN A 164 10.07 2.09 11.57
CA GLN A 164 11.51 1.91 11.37
C GLN A 164 12.10 0.91 12.36
N ALA A 165 11.78 1.05 13.65
CA ALA A 165 12.26 0.14 14.69
C ALA A 165 11.83 -1.30 14.41
N LEU A 166 10.57 -1.47 14.01
CA LEU A 166 10.01 -2.77 13.67
C LEU A 166 10.71 -3.39 12.46
N PHE A 167 10.82 -2.68 11.34
CA PHE A 167 11.46 -3.22 10.13
C PHE A 167 12.96 -3.49 10.33
N THR A 168 13.64 -2.67 11.13
CA THR A 168 15.03 -2.92 11.53
C THR A 168 15.16 -4.22 12.32
N ALA A 169 14.24 -4.48 13.26
CA ALA A 169 14.20 -5.74 14.01
C ALA A 169 13.86 -6.97 13.15
N LEU A 170 13.21 -6.76 12.00
CA LEU A 170 12.94 -7.79 11.00
C LEU A 170 14.09 -7.97 9.99
N GLY A 171 15.11 -7.10 10.01
CA GLY A 171 16.18 -7.11 9.00
C GLY A 171 15.73 -6.57 7.64
N ASP A 172 14.59 -5.89 7.56
CA ASP A 172 14.04 -5.35 6.32
C ASP A 172 14.57 -3.93 6.06
N ALA A 173 15.75 -3.86 5.43
CA ALA A 173 16.41 -2.60 5.13
C ALA A 173 15.58 -1.68 4.21
N THR A 174 14.78 -2.26 3.31
CA THR A 174 14.00 -1.53 2.31
C THR A 174 12.84 -0.80 2.97
N TRP A 175 12.06 -1.50 3.80
CA TRP A 175 10.95 -0.88 4.54
C TRP A 175 11.43 -0.02 5.71
N SER A 176 12.57 -0.35 6.32
CA SER A 176 13.21 0.53 7.31
C SER A 176 13.62 1.86 6.68
N ALA A 177 14.24 1.85 5.50
CA ALA A 177 14.56 3.08 4.78
C ALA A 177 13.32 3.89 4.41
N GLN A 178 12.22 3.22 4.06
CA GLN A 178 10.96 3.90 3.76
C GLN A 178 10.37 4.60 5.00
N ALA A 179 10.49 4.00 6.18
CA ALA A 179 10.08 4.62 7.44
C ALA A 179 10.90 5.88 7.76
N VAL A 180 12.22 5.84 7.53
CA VAL A 180 13.12 6.99 7.68
C VAL A 180 12.71 8.13 6.74
N ARG A 181 12.32 7.82 5.49
CA ARG A 181 11.85 8.83 4.53
C ARG A 181 10.54 9.50 4.98
N MET A 182 9.60 8.74 5.51
CA MET A 182 8.35 9.29 6.08
C MET A 182 8.61 10.21 7.28
N HIS A 183 9.58 9.84 8.13
CA HIS A 183 10.03 10.69 9.23
C HIS A 183 10.62 12.01 8.69
N GLY A 184 11.57 11.95 7.76
CA GLY A 184 12.17 13.14 7.14
C GLY A 184 11.13 14.05 6.48
N ALA A 185 10.15 13.48 5.78
CA ALA A 185 9.06 14.24 5.16
C ALA A 185 8.21 15.02 6.19
N ALA A 186 7.89 14.41 7.33
CA ALA A 186 7.16 15.09 8.40
C ALA A 186 7.98 16.23 9.03
N LEU A 187 9.29 16.03 9.24
CA LEU A 187 10.20 17.09 9.72
C LEU A 187 10.30 18.28 8.76
N LEU A 188 10.33 18.02 7.45
CA LEU A 188 10.32 19.08 6.43
C LEU A 188 9.04 19.91 6.49
N ARG A 189 7.87 19.30 6.73
CA ARG A 189 6.60 20.05 6.91
C ARG A 189 6.61 20.91 8.17
N MET A 190 7.26 20.45 9.23
CA MET A 190 7.51 21.24 10.43
C MET A 190 8.62 22.30 10.26
N ARG A 191 9.21 22.44 9.06
CA ARG A 191 10.34 23.34 8.76
C ARG A 191 11.61 23.04 9.57
N LYS A 192 11.76 21.82 10.08
CA LYS A 192 12.96 21.35 10.78
C LYS A 192 13.96 20.77 9.77
N ILE A 193 14.52 21.65 8.94
CA ILE A 193 15.30 21.27 7.76
C ILE A 193 16.57 20.49 8.14
N ASP A 194 17.33 20.96 9.12
CA ASP A 194 18.58 20.31 9.52
C ASP A 194 18.33 18.91 10.12
N ASP A 195 17.28 18.77 10.94
CA ASP A 195 16.86 17.48 11.49
C ASP A 195 16.41 16.53 10.38
N ALA A 196 15.65 17.01 9.41
CA ALA A 196 15.19 16.21 8.28
C ALA A 196 16.37 15.69 7.44
N LEU A 197 17.35 16.56 7.15
CA LEU A 197 18.55 16.18 6.40
C LEU A 197 19.38 15.15 7.18
N ALA A 198 19.57 15.34 8.48
CA ALA A 198 20.31 14.39 9.33
C ALA A 198 19.68 12.99 9.32
N VAL A 199 18.35 12.91 9.33
CA VAL A 199 17.63 11.63 9.26
C VAL A 199 17.73 11.01 7.86
N LEU A 200 17.54 11.81 6.80
CA LEU A 200 17.55 11.33 5.42
C LEU A 200 18.93 10.89 4.92
N ASP A 201 20.01 11.49 5.43
CA ASP A 201 21.40 11.14 5.07
C ASP A 201 21.69 9.66 5.34
N SER A 202 21.15 9.12 6.44
CA SER A 202 21.32 7.72 6.83
C SER A 202 20.77 6.70 5.81
N VAL A 203 19.89 7.14 4.90
CA VAL A 203 19.22 6.29 3.90
C VAL A 203 19.37 6.82 2.47
N ALA A 204 20.27 7.78 2.24
CA ALA A 204 20.46 8.43 0.95
C ALA A 204 20.76 7.44 -0.19
N HIS A 205 21.45 6.34 0.13
CA HIS A 205 21.82 5.28 -0.83
C HIS A 205 21.05 3.97 -0.60
N ALA A 206 20.07 3.96 0.31
CA ALA A 206 19.30 2.76 0.60
C ALA A 206 18.25 2.52 -0.49
N PRO A 207 18.02 1.26 -0.91
CA PRO A 207 16.92 0.92 -1.79
C PRO A 207 15.59 1.31 -1.13
N SER A 208 14.68 1.90 -1.90
CA SER A 208 13.34 2.23 -1.41
C SER A 208 12.33 1.17 -1.77
N ALA A 209 11.43 0.86 -0.84
CA ALA A 209 10.12 0.35 -1.21
C ALA A 209 9.44 1.50 -1.96
N GLY A 210 9.38 1.42 -3.29
CA GLY A 210 8.85 2.51 -4.12
C GLY A 210 7.49 2.99 -3.58
N PHE A 211 7.32 4.32 -3.48
CA PHE A 211 6.04 5.01 -3.25
C PHE A 211 5.62 5.78 -4.51
N ALA A 212 5.92 5.25 -5.70
CA ALA A 212 5.60 5.87 -6.98
C ALA A 212 4.08 5.76 -7.25
N SER A 213 3.38 6.89 -7.13
CA SER A 213 1.97 7.09 -7.54
C SER A 213 0.95 6.17 -6.86
N GLU A 214 -0.35 6.32 -7.18
CA GLU A 214 -1.46 5.45 -6.73
C GLU A 214 -1.21 3.92 -6.89
N GLY A 215 -0.12 3.51 -7.56
CA GLY A 215 0.32 2.14 -7.75
C GLY A 215 1.16 1.51 -6.62
N ALA A 216 1.87 2.29 -5.79
CA ALA A 216 2.83 1.68 -4.85
C ALA A 216 2.22 1.08 -3.58
N LEU A 217 1.14 1.67 -3.07
CA LEU A 217 0.29 1.00 -2.06
C LEU A 217 -0.59 -0.09 -2.70
N ARG A 218 -0.85 -0.04 -4.02
CA ARG A 218 -1.31 -1.23 -4.78
C ARG A 218 -0.21 -2.29 -4.93
N GLY A 219 1.07 -1.95 -4.70
CA GLY A 219 2.24 -2.83 -4.60
C GLY A 219 2.27 -3.70 -3.34
N VAL A 220 1.24 -3.62 -2.50
CA VAL A 220 0.83 -4.80 -1.72
C VAL A 220 0.64 -5.99 -2.68
N GLY A 221 0.24 -5.79 -3.94
CA GLY A 221 0.15 -6.78 -5.03
C GLY A 221 1.34 -6.88 -5.99
N ALA A 222 2.59 -6.80 -5.51
CA ALA A 222 3.70 -7.32 -6.33
C ALA A 222 3.48 -8.83 -6.56
N ILE A 223 3.41 -9.24 -7.83
CA ILE A 223 3.40 -10.64 -8.23
C ILE A 223 4.76 -11.21 -7.84
N GLN A 224 4.78 -12.03 -6.79
CA GLN A 224 5.88 -12.96 -6.57
C GLN A 224 5.65 -14.10 -7.57
N ASN A 225 6.57 -14.28 -8.51
CA ASN A 225 6.56 -15.49 -9.32
C ASN A 225 6.74 -16.71 -8.39
N PRO A 226 6.27 -17.91 -8.76
CA PRO A 226 6.45 -19.14 -7.97
C PRO A 226 7.92 -19.48 -7.64
N ASP A 227 8.88 -18.84 -8.33
CA ASP A 227 10.32 -19.00 -8.16
C ASP A 227 10.99 -17.89 -7.32
N GLY A 228 10.20 -16.94 -6.78
CA GLY A 228 10.72 -15.86 -5.93
C GLY A 228 11.30 -14.66 -6.69
N THR A 229 11.17 -14.59 -8.02
CA THR A 229 11.58 -13.40 -8.79
C THR A 229 10.47 -12.35 -8.90
N TYR A 230 10.84 -11.07 -8.81
CA TYR A 230 9.97 -9.94 -9.11
C TYR A 230 10.04 -9.62 -10.60
N CYS A 231 8.89 -9.44 -11.27
CA CYS A 231 8.88 -8.92 -12.64
C CYS A 231 9.56 -7.55 -12.66
N ALA A 232 10.67 -7.44 -13.39
CA ALA A 232 11.41 -6.22 -13.60
C ALA A 232 10.58 -5.22 -14.43
N GLU A 233 9.61 -4.58 -13.79
CA GLU A 233 9.23 -3.23 -14.17
C GLU A 233 10.43 -2.35 -13.84
N LYS A 234 10.92 -1.60 -14.85
CA LYS A 234 12.14 -0.77 -14.79
C LYS A 234 12.49 -0.41 -13.37
N GLN A 235 13.61 -0.93 -12.89
CA GLN A 235 14.28 -0.46 -11.69
C GLN A 235 14.50 1.04 -11.92
N LEU A 236 13.54 1.85 -11.44
CA LEU A 236 13.70 3.30 -11.42
C LEU A 236 15.02 3.49 -10.72
N ASP A 237 15.91 4.23 -11.38
CA ASP A 237 17.20 4.55 -10.81
C ASP A 237 16.97 5.00 -9.37
N ALA A 238 17.79 4.55 -8.41
CA ALA A 238 17.58 4.90 -7.00
C ALA A 238 17.45 6.43 -6.82
N THR A 239 18.03 7.16 -7.78
CA THR A 239 17.95 8.60 -7.95
C THR A 239 16.66 9.12 -8.58
N ASP A 240 16.02 8.42 -9.51
CA ASP A 240 14.66 8.74 -9.98
C ASP A 240 13.63 8.52 -8.86
N ALA A 241 13.82 7.50 -8.02
CA ALA A 241 12.96 7.28 -6.85
C ALA A 241 13.20 8.32 -5.73
N ALA A 242 14.42 8.84 -5.60
CA ALA A 242 14.76 9.94 -4.71
C ALA A 242 14.27 11.30 -5.25
N LEU A 243 14.30 11.50 -6.56
CA LEU A 243 13.76 12.67 -7.26
C LEU A 243 12.23 12.65 -7.31
N GLU A 244 11.60 11.49 -7.46
CA GLU A 244 10.16 11.33 -7.26
C GLU A 244 9.78 11.49 -5.79
N HIS A 245 10.61 11.05 -4.83
CA HIS A 245 10.39 11.37 -3.41
C HIS A 245 10.57 12.87 -3.14
N ALA A 246 11.61 13.51 -3.67
CA ALA A 246 11.83 14.94 -3.51
C ALA A 246 10.74 15.76 -4.23
N ALA A 247 10.27 15.30 -5.39
CA ALA A 247 9.16 15.89 -6.14
C ALA A 247 7.82 15.61 -5.47
N ALA A 248 7.60 14.44 -4.86
CA ALA A 248 6.43 14.15 -4.05
C ALA A 248 6.48 14.98 -2.75
N ILE A 249 7.63 15.14 -2.10
CA ILE A 249 7.77 16.03 -0.94
C ILE A 249 7.58 17.50 -1.40
N ALA A 250 8.01 17.89 -2.60
CA ALA A 250 7.83 19.22 -3.19
C ALA A 250 6.39 19.50 -3.65
N VAL A 251 5.65 18.50 -4.15
CA VAL A 251 4.22 18.61 -4.52
C VAL A 251 3.36 18.85 -3.28
N TRP A 252 3.84 18.48 -2.09
CA TRP A 252 3.14 18.62 -0.82
C TRP A 252 3.60 19.82 0.02
N ALA A 253 4.57 20.60 -0.46
CA ALA A 253 5.02 21.83 0.17
C ALA A 253 4.69 23.01 -0.77
N THR A 254 4.12 24.09 -0.25
CA THR A 254 3.81 25.29 -1.05
C THR A 254 5.06 25.82 -1.73
N ALA A 255 4.99 26.02 -3.06
CA ALA A 255 6.10 26.34 -3.97
C ALA A 255 6.86 27.67 -3.74
N ASP A 256 6.62 28.35 -2.61
CA ASP A 256 6.94 29.77 -2.41
C ASP A 256 7.96 30.04 -1.29
N ASP A 257 8.60 29.02 -0.71
CA ASP A 257 9.56 29.19 0.39
C ASP A 257 11.03 29.11 -0.07
N PRO A 258 11.81 30.19 0.04
CA PRO A 258 13.23 30.24 -0.36
C PRO A 258 14.14 29.23 0.36
N ASN A 259 13.82 28.88 1.61
CA ASN A 259 14.60 27.88 2.35
C ASN A 259 14.39 26.47 1.77
N TRP A 260 13.24 26.25 1.13
CA TRP A 260 12.87 25.00 0.49
C TRP A 260 13.55 24.81 -0.86
N ILE A 261 13.65 25.90 -1.64
CA ILE A 261 14.44 25.95 -2.88
C ILE A 261 15.91 25.61 -2.59
N ALA A 262 16.46 26.13 -1.48
CA ALA A 262 17.81 25.84 -1.03
C ALA A 262 17.98 24.40 -0.49
N ALA A 263 16.93 23.81 0.08
CA ALA A 263 16.94 22.40 0.52
C ALA A 263 16.90 21.44 -0.68
N LEU A 264 16.06 21.72 -1.69
CA LEU A 264 16.04 20.97 -2.96
C LEU A 264 17.37 21.04 -3.69
N ALA A 265 17.96 22.24 -3.76
CA ALA A 265 19.25 22.43 -4.42
C ALA A 265 20.33 21.58 -3.71
N ARG A 266 20.34 21.55 -2.38
CA ARG A 266 21.25 20.70 -1.61
C ARG A 266 21.00 19.20 -1.80
N ILE A 267 19.75 18.76 -1.85
CA ILE A 267 19.39 17.36 -2.13
C ILE A 267 19.81 16.98 -3.56
N ALA A 268 19.58 17.85 -4.54
CA ALA A 268 20.00 17.67 -5.93
C ALA A 268 21.54 17.60 -6.07
N ASP A 269 22.27 18.43 -5.33
CA ASP A 269 23.74 18.43 -5.31
C ASP A 269 24.29 17.15 -4.66
N VAL A 270 23.73 16.71 -3.53
CA VAL A 270 24.14 15.47 -2.84
C VAL A 270 23.85 14.23 -3.68
N THR A 271 22.78 14.26 -4.49
CA THR A 271 22.38 13.15 -5.37
C THR A 271 23.03 13.19 -6.76
N GLY A 272 23.82 14.21 -7.09
CA GLY A 272 24.57 14.29 -8.35
C GLY A 272 23.77 14.72 -9.58
N HIS A 273 22.62 15.38 -9.42
CA HIS A 273 21.76 15.84 -10.52
C HIS A 273 21.62 17.38 -10.54
N PRO A 274 22.61 18.12 -11.07
CA PRO A 274 22.62 19.58 -11.07
C PRO A 274 21.48 20.21 -11.90
N GLU A 275 20.85 19.42 -12.77
CA GLU A 275 19.75 19.82 -13.66
C GLU A 275 18.46 20.17 -12.88
N CYS A 276 18.28 19.57 -11.70
CA CYS A 276 17.16 19.84 -10.81
C CYS A 276 17.34 21.13 -10.01
N ALA A 277 18.59 21.46 -9.61
CA ALA A 277 18.92 22.77 -9.05
C ALA A 277 18.67 23.91 -10.05
N ALA A 278 18.92 23.66 -11.35
CA ALA A 278 18.65 24.62 -12.41
C ALA A 278 17.15 24.86 -12.68
N ARG A 279 16.26 23.89 -12.37
CA ARG A 279 14.80 24.08 -12.46
C ARG A 279 14.24 24.90 -11.30
N SER A 280 14.80 24.78 -10.09
CA SER A 280 14.35 25.59 -8.95
C SER A 280 14.75 27.07 -9.10
N GLN A 281 15.91 27.37 -9.68
CA GLN A 281 16.35 28.74 -9.97
C GLN A 281 15.51 29.46 -11.03
N ARG A 282 14.91 28.73 -12.00
CA ARG A 282 14.03 29.36 -13.01
C ARG A 282 12.68 29.81 -12.45
N ALA A 283 12.17 29.14 -11.41
CA ALA A 283 10.95 29.54 -10.74
C ALA A 283 11.09 30.92 -10.05
N ASP A 284 12.30 31.26 -9.61
CA ASP A 284 12.63 32.54 -8.95
C ASP A 284 12.73 33.71 -9.96
N THR A 285 13.16 33.44 -11.20
CA THR A 285 13.33 34.47 -12.24
C THR A 285 12.05 34.87 -12.99
N THR A 286 10.92 34.21 -12.71
CA THR A 286 9.63 34.49 -13.39
C THR A 286 8.66 35.30 -12.50
N ARG A 287 9.16 35.89 -11.41
CA ARG A 287 8.45 36.84 -10.55
C ARG A 287 8.91 38.27 -10.77
#